data_AF-A0A2A5VJK2-F1
#
_entry.id   AF-A0A2A5VJK2-F1
#
_cell.length_a   1.000
_cell.length_b   1.000
_cell.length_c   1.000
_cell.angle_alpha   90.00
_cell.angle_beta   90.00
_cell.angle_gamma   90.00
#
_symmetry.space_group_name_H-M   'P 1'
#
loop_
_entity.id
_entity.type
_entity.pdbx_description
1 polymer ?
#
loop_
_entity_poly.entity_id
_entity_poly.type
_entity_poly.pdbx_seq_one_letter_code
_entity_poly.pdbx_strand_id
1 'polypeptide(L)'
;MMSDWKQPEENSIEALQHGMLFGDGVEFDLRVDGGGELVIFHDEFVPGEGPIWERCVENLPTDYLRSSGIPTLSDLLANRDFTDSWQSGGKTVDIEFKLPHPSTKIGTMEYLNSIMEKLEAALEPLELPDRSVVVSSFSPKIGEAAKSSGFGFPVIRLMPHIRAWGRHWRLKRVVAAPHFARTTVKGITRSFRKEGMESVGMTLDYLVGWPRFIHPGLPVGLRGRGLKRFFEARQGMGAFVWSAPLKHEDALVNAGVSLVSDNMDPTVLVKPDGTPRWPRPASQPLDEEWSKRISEADPLERGDTMGEAFSSVPMWGDIESERKRRIIEEQATRMLWPGSTEKWVKLADDGLPWGSPRIIGHRGAGSTHGV
;
A
#
# COMPACT_ATOMS: atom_id res chain seq x y z
N MET A 1 -4.53 12.28 -30.20
CA MET A 1 -3.32 11.45 -29.94
C MET A 1 -3.09 11.49 -28.46
N MET A 2 -3.33 10.39 -27.74
CA MET A 2 -2.87 10.29 -26.35
C MET A 2 -1.35 10.30 -26.40
N SER A 3 -0.71 11.21 -25.68
CA SER A 3 0.75 11.22 -25.54
C SER A 3 1.21 9.86 -24.99
N ASP A 4 2.31 9.32 -25.51
CA ASP A 4 2.92 8.12 -24.95
C ASP A 4 3.23 8.37 -23.47
N TRP A 5 2.56 7.64 -22.58
CA TRP A 5 2.78 7.75 -21.14
C TRP A 5 4.20 7.27 -20.82
N LYS A 6 4.93 8.07 -20.05
CA LYS A 6 6.25 7.73 -19.55
C LYS A 6 6.17 7.60 -18.04
N GLN A 7 6.51 6.42 -17.52
CA GLN A 7 6.57 6.18 -16.09
C GLN A 7 7.55 7.18 -15.43
N PRO A 8 7.09 7.97 -14.44
CA PRO A 8 7.97 8.81 -13.63
C PRO A 8 8.87 7.95 -12.72
N GLU A 9 9.97 8.53 -12.24
CA GLU A 9 10.92 7.84 -11.37
C GLU A 9 10.28 7.43 -10.03
N GLU A 10 10.53 6.22 -9.56
CA GLU A 10 9.98 5.74 -8.28
C GLU A 10 10.33 6.69 -7.12
N ASN A 11 9.41 6.87 -6.17
CA ASN A 11 9.55 7.79 -5.02
C ASN A 11 9.79 9.29 -5.38
N SER A 12 9.69 9.69 -6.66
CA SER A 12 9.66 11.11 -7.05
C SER A 12 8.30 11.75 -6.75
N ILE A 13 8.25 13.08 -6.60
CA ILE A 13 7.00 13.81 -6.38
C ILE A 13 6.00 13.55 -7.52
N GLU A 14 6.49 13.49 -8.77
CA GLU A 14 5.69 13.20 -9.95
C GLU A 14 5.08 11.79 -9.90
N ALA A 15 5.84 10.78 -9.47
CA ALA A 15 5.32 9.43 -9.32
C ALA A 15 4.29 9.33 -8.20
N LEU A 16 4.52 9.99 -7.07
CA LEU A 16 3.61 9.96 -5.93
C LEU A 16 2.30 10.69 -6.24
N GLN A 17 2.37 11.85 -6.89
CA GLN A 17 1.20 12.55 -7.41
C GLN A 17 0.45 11.69 -8.43
N HIS A 18 1.16 11.06 -9.38
CA HIS A 18 0.53 10.17 -10.37
C HIS A 18 -0.22 9.02 -9.71
N GLY A 19 0.41 8.30 -8.79
CA GLY A 19 -0.21 7.20 -8.05
C GLY A 19 -1.44 7.65 -7.26
N MET A 20 -1.32 8.77 -6.55
CA MET A 20 -2.41 9.38 -5.77
C MET A 20 -3.62 9.73 -6.64
N LEU A 21 -3.38 10.36 -7.79
CA LEU A 21 -4.43 10.76 -8.70
C LEU A 21 -5.01 9.55 -9.45
N PHE A 22 -4.19 8.65 -10.00
CA PHE A 22 -4.66 7.56 -10.85
C PHE A 22 -5.34 6.42 -10.07
N GLY A 23 -4.73 5.93 -8.98
CA GLY A 23 -5.23 4.80 -8.19
C GLY A 23 -6.09 5.22 -6.99
N ASP A 24 -6.30 4.29 -6.05
CA ASP A 24 -6.88 4.56 -4.73
C ASP A 24 -5.89 5.21 -3.75
N GLY A 25 -4.70 5.57 -4.22
CA GLY A 25 -3.65 6.18 -3.41
C GLY A 25 -2.27 5.63 -3.75
N VAL A 26 -1.35 5.73 -2.80
CA VAL A 26 0.07 5.50 -3.05
C VAL A 26 0.76 4.82 -1.87
N GLU A 27 1.80 4.06 -2.17
CA GLU A 27 2.81 3.63 -1.21
C GLU A 27 4.13 4.36 -1.52
N PHE A 28 4.89 4.73 -0.48
CA PHE A 28 6.25 5.24 -0.66
C PHE A 28 7.16 4.95 0.54
N ASP A 29 8.46 4.97 0.25
CA ASP A 29 9.49 4.63 1.22
C ASP A 29 10.01 5.86 1.96
N LEU A 30 10.07 5.81 3.29
CA LEU A 30 10.50 6.93 4.13
C LEU A 30 11.73 6.58 4.99
N ARG A 31 12.67 7.53 5.06
CA ARG A 31 13.86 7.51 5.91
C ARG A 31 14.05 8.83 6.65
N VAL A 32 14.91 8.80 7.67
CA VAL A 32 15.43 10.01 8.33
C VAL A 32 16.86 10.24 7.84
N ASP A 33 17.20 11.43 7.37
CA ASP A 33 18.57 11.73 6.95
C ASP A 33 19.50 12.13 8.12
N GLY A 34 20.75 12.46 7.82
CA GLY A 34 21.73 12.89 8.83
C GLY A 34 21.46 14.25 9.46
N GLY A 35 20.59 15.07 8.85
CA GLY A 35 20.07 16.31 9.42
C GLY A 35 18.84 16.10 10.31
N GLY A 36 18.26 14.90 10.30
CA GLY A 36 17.01 14.59 10.99
C GLY A 36 15.76 14.91 10.17
N GLU A 37 15.89 15.19 8.87
CA GLU A 37 14.75 15.45 7.97
C GLU A 37 14.17 14.15 7.41
N LEU A 38 12.89 14.18 7.09
CA LEU A 38 12.19 13.05 6.46
C LEU A 38 12.40 13.08 4.96
N VAL A 39 13.01 12.02 4.42
CA VAL A 39 13.33 11.87 2.99
C VAL A 39 12.67 10.64 2.39
N ILE A 40 12.27 10.75 1.13
CA ILE A 40 11.53 9.71 0.41
C ILE A 40 12.53 8.89 -0.42
N PHE A 41 12.97 7.75 0.12
CA PHE A 41 14.00 6.94 -0.53
C PHE A 41 14.01 5.48 -0.05
N HIS A 42 14.10 4.56 -1.02
CA HIS A 42 14.07 3.13 -0.75
C HIS A 42 15.40 2.58 -0.19
N ASP A 43 16.51 2.84 -0.87
CA ASP A 43 17.78 2.16 -0.64
C ASP A 43 18.53 2.68 0.59
N GLU A 44 19.42 1.87 1.15
CA GLU A 44 20.14 2.25 2.38
C GLU A 44 21.22 3.31 2.15
N PHE A 45 21.65 3.52 0.91
CA PHE A 45 22.71 4.45 0.56
C PHE A 45 22.51 5.04 -0.84
N VAL A 46 22.92 6.30 -1.02
CA VAL A 46 22.91 6.96 -2.32
C VAL A 46 23.98 6.33 -3.24
N PRO A 47 23.70 6.03 -4.51
CA PRO A 47 24.71 5.55 -5.45
C PRO A 47 25.91 6.50 -5.55
N GLY A 48 27.13 5.97 -5.62
CA GLY A 48 28.34 6.80 -5.72
C GLY A 48 29.62 6.07 -5.34
N GLU A 49 30.74 6.78 -5.45
CA GLU A 49 32.06 6.33 -5.01
C GLU A 49 32.25 6.46 -3.50
N GLY A 50 33.19 5.71 -2.94
CA GLY A 50 33.51 5.75 -1.51
C GLY A 50 32.83 4.68 -0.63
N PRO A 51 33.19 4.62 0.66
CA PRO A 51 32.68 3.64 1.61
C PRO A 51 31.16 3.69 1.76
N ILE A 52 30.51 2.53 1.90
CA ILE A 52 29.04 2.43 2.06
C ILE A 52 28.55 3.30 3.22
N TRP A 53 29.28 3.30 4.35
CA TRP A 53 28.85 4.01 5.55
C TRP A 53 28.79 5.53 5.34
N GLU A 54 29.64 6.12 4.50
CA GLU A 54 29.62 7.56 4.18
C GLU A 54 28.43 7.94 3.30
N ARG A 55 27.89 6.97 2.55
CA ARG A 55 26.78 7.16 1.63
C ARG A 55 25.42 6.76 2.22
N CYS A 56 25.39 6.25 3.46
CA CYS A 56 24.14 5.93 4.13
C CYS A 56 23.29 7.19 4.28
N VAL A 57 21.99 7.09 3.98
CA VAL A 57 21.05 8.22 4.03
C VAL A 57 21.11 8.92 5.39
N GLU A 58 21.19 8.13 6.46
CA GLU A 58 21.21 8.62 7.84
C GLU A 58 22.52 9.35 8.23
N ASN A 59 23.52 9.37 7.34
CA ASN A 59 24.77 10.10 7.53
C ASN A 59 24.92 11.29 6.56
N LEU A 60 23.98 11.45 5.62
CA LEU A 60 24.05 12.47 4.57
C LEU A 60 23.19 13.69 4.92
N PRO A 61 23.64 14.92 4.59
CA PRO A 61 22.85 16.12 4.81
C PRO A 61 21.72 16.25 3.77
N THR A 62 20.61 16.88 4.17
CA THR A 62 19.41 17.07 3.34
C THR A 62 19.70 17.73 1.99
N ASP A 63 20.54 18.78 1.98
CA ASP A 63 20.88 19.50 0.74
C ASP A 63 21.61 18.61 -0.27
N TYR A 64 22.44 17.68 0.20
CA TYR A 64 23.10 16.70 -0.66
C TYR A 64 22.09 15.73 -1.28
N LEU A 65 21.18 15.21 -0.46
CA LEU A 65 20.13 14.29 -0.91
C LEU A 65 19.21 14.96 -1.95
N ARG A 66 18.77 16.20 -1.69
CA ARG A 66 18.01 17.01 -2.64
C ARG A 66 18.76 17.23 -3.95
N SER A 67 20.06 17.57 -3.88
CA SER A 67 20.89 17.73 -5.08
C SER A 67 21.06 16.44 -5.89
N SER A 68 20.86 15.29 -5.25
CA SER A 68 20.86 13.96 -5.87
C SER A 68 19.49 13.52 -6.36
N GLY A 69 18.48 14.40 -6.34
CA GLY A 69 17.12 14.12 -6.80
C GLY A 69 16.23 13.41 -5.79
N ILE A 70 16.65 13.28 -4.52
CA ILE A 70 15.85 12.64 -3.47
C ILE A 70 14.97 13.70 -2.80
N PRO A 71 13.64 13.61 -2.91
CA PRO A 71 12.74 14.60 -2.31
C PRO A 71 12.58 14.38 -0.80
N THR A 72 12.22 15.45 -0.10
CA THR A 72 11.80 15.37 1.30
C THR A 72 10.29 15.15 1.40
N LEU A 73 9.81 14.67 2.56
CA LEU A 73 8.38 14.63 2.84
C LEU A 73 7.77 16.04 2.76
N SER A 74 8.49 17.07 3.22
CA SER A 74 8.03 18.45 3.12
C SER A 74 7.81 18.88 1.66
N ASP A 75 8.64 18.43 0.71
CA ASP A 75 8.48 18.74 -0.71
C ASP A 75 7.19 18.10 -1.26
N LEU A 76 6.87 16.88 -0.81
CA LEU A 76 5.62 16.20 -1.16
C LEU A 76 4.39 16.89 -0.55
N LEU A 77 4.45 17.25 0.74
CA LEU A 77 3.33 17.90 1.42
C LEU A 77 3.07 19.33 0.92
N ALA A 78 4.06 19.96 0.27
CA ALA A 78 3.85 21.23 -0.43
C ALA A 78 3.11 21.05 -1.78
N ASN A 79 3.00 19.83 -2.30
CA ASN A 79 2.27 19.53 -3.52
C ASN A 79 0.76 19.47 -3.25
N ARG A 80 0.06 20.53 -3.64
CA ARG A 80 -1.40 20.65 -3.43
C ARG A 80 -2.23 19.59 -4.14
N ASP A 81 -1.85 19.17 -5.34
CA ASP A 81 -2.60 18.13 -6.05
C ASP A 81 -2.57 16.81 -5.26
N PHE A 82 -1.44 16.54 -4.58
CA PHE A 82 -1.31 15.41 -3.68
C PHE A 82 -2.12 15.58 -2.39
N THR A 83 -1.92 16.68 -1.65
CA THR A 83 -2.56 16.88 -0.33
C THR A 83 -4.07 17.10 -0.43
N ASP A 84 -4.54 17.80 -1.46
CA ASP A 84 -5.97 18.03 -1.66
C ASP A 84 -6.66 16.70 -1.98
N SER A 85 -6.05 15.86 -2.85
CA SER A 85 -6.56 14.52 -3.14
C SER A 85 -6.52 13.58 -1.93
N TRP A 86 -5.55 13.75 -1.02
CA TRP A 86 -5.50 12.94 0.20
C TRP A 86 -6.65 13.27 1.14
N GLN A 87 -6.89 14.58 1.35
CA GLN A 87 -7.90 15.09 2.28
C GLN A 87 -9.33 14.88 1.77
N SER A 88 -9.55 14.91 0.45
CA SER A 88 -10.88 14.88 -0.17
C SER A 88 -11.53 13.48 -0.29
N GLY A 89 -11.15 12.53 0.57
CA GLY A 89 -12.05 11.44 0.95
C GLY A 89 -12.06 10.22 0.02
N GLY A 90 -11.11 9.31 0.25
CA GLY A 90 -11.12 7.95 -0.30
C GLY A 90 -9.74 7.40 -0.63
N LYS A 91 -8.73 8.28 -0.69
CA LYS A 91 -7.35 7.88 -0.97
C LYS A 91 -6.68 7.27 0.26
N THR A 92 -5.67 6.46 0.01
CA THR A 92 -4.87 5.80 1.06
C THR A 92 -3.39 5.95 0.79
N VAL A 93 -2.65 6.40 1.79
CA VAL A 93 -1.19 6.48 1.75
C VAL A 93 -0.61 5.42 2.68
N ASP A 94 0.17 4.50 2.12
CA ASP A 94 1.02 3.55 2.85
C ASP A 94 2.45 4.09 2.91
N ILE A 95 2.94 4.40 4.11
CA ILE A 95 4.27 4.97 4.31
C ILE A 95 5.18 3.86 4.84
N GLU A 96 6.07 3.32 4.01
CA GLU A 96 7.00 2.28 4.43
C GLU A 96 8.21 2.88 5.15
N PHE A 97 8.35 2.62 6.44
CA PHE A 97 9.56 2.95 7.19
C PHE A 97 10.69 1.99 6.85
N LYS A 98 11.72 2.54 6.21
CA LYS A 98 12.98 1.85 5.99
C LYS A 98 13.92 2.02 7.18
N LEU A 99 14.56 0.93 7.54
CA LEU A 99 15.53 0.92 8.62
C LEU A 99 16.90 1.42 8.17
N PRO A 100 17.67 2.03 9.10
CA PRO A 100 19.02 2.46 8.82
C PRO A 100 19.94 1.28 8.57
N HIS A 101 20.98 1.49 7.76
CA HIS A 101 22.00 0.46 7.58
C HIS A 101 22.72 0.18 8.91
N PRO A 102 23.05 -1.08 9.27
CA PRO A 102 23.70 -1.40 10.55
C PRO A 102 25.03 -0.66 10.82
N SER A 103 25.72 -0.17 9.77
CA SER A 103 26.97 0.60 9.93
C SER A 103 26.77 1.96 10.58
N THR A 104 25.57 2.52 10.54
CA THR A 104 25.22 3.79 11.20
C THR A 104 25.21 3.66 12.73
N LYS A 105 25.08 2.42 13.24
CA LYS A 105 24.98 2.09 14.68
C LYS A 105 23.75 2.70 15.38
N ILE A 106 22.78 3.21 14.63
CA ILE A 106 21.54 3.75 15.18
C ILE A 106 20.66 2.59 15.69
N GLY A 107 20.13 2.72 16.90
CA GLY A 107 19.26 1.70 17.49
C GLY A 107 17.91 1.61 16.78
N THR A 108 17.39 0.40 16.52
CA THR A 108 16.10 0.25 15.81
C THR A 108 14.91 0.90 16.53
N MET A 109 14.83 0.80 17.86
CA MET A 109 13.72 1.44 18.62
C MET A 109 13.86 2.95 18.64
N GLU A 110 15.07 3.45 18.84
CA GLU A 110 15.39 4.88 18.79
C GLU A 110 15.02 5.47 17.43
N TYR A 111 15.43 4.83 16.34
CA TYR A 111 15.10 5.26 14.98
C TYR A 111 13.58 5.23 14.71
N LEU A 112 12.90 4.13 15.05
CA LEU A 112 11.46 4.00 14.82
C LEU A 112 10.66 5.04 15.61
N ASN A 113 11.04 5.33 16.86
CA ASN A 113 10.37 6.35 17.65
C ASN A 113 10.60 7.75 17.04
N SER A 114 11.82 8.04 16.60
CA SER A 114 12.18 9.33 15.98
C SER A 114 11.41 9.57 14.67
N ILE A 115 11.37 8.58 13.77
CA ILE A 115 10.65 8.72 12.49
C ILE A 115 9.12 8.80 12.70
N MET A 116 8.56 8.11 13.71
CA MET A 116 7.15 8.21 14.08
C MET A 116 6.79 9.61 14.55
N GLU A 117 7.53 10.16 15.50
CA GLU A 117 7.30 11.51 16.04
C GLU A 117 7.38 12.56 14.93
N LYS A 118 8.37 12.46 14.04
CA LYS A 118 8.53 13.37 12.90
C LYS A 118 7.37 13.25 11.91
N LEU A 119 6.90 12.03 11.64
CA LEU A 119 5.79 11.83 10.72
C LEU A 119 4.48 12.39 11.28
N GLU A 120 4.20 12.20 12.57
CA GLU A 120 3.04 12.81 13.23
C GLU A 120 3.09 14.33 13.15
N ALA A 121 4.23 14.93 13.50
CA ALA A 121 4.39 16.38 13.41
C ALA A 121 4.23 16.90 11.98
N ALA A 122 4.70 16.15 10.97
CA ALA A 122 4.57 16.54 9.58
C ALA A 122 3.12 16.45 9.06
N LEU A 123 2.33 15.50 9.56
CA LEU A 123 0.95 15.26 9.12
C LEU A 123 -0.10 15.97 9.98
N GLU A 124 0.23 16.41 11.20
CA GLU A 124 -0.68 17.16 12.09
C GLU A 124 -1.43 18.32 11.40
N PRO A 125 -0.80 19.12 10.51
CA PRO A 125 -1.50 20.23 9.86
C PRO A 125 -2.56 19.81 8.83
N LEU A 126 -2.64 18.53 8.44
CA LEU A 126 -3.55 18.04 7.42
C LEU A 126 -4.83 17.47 8.06
N GLU A 127 -5.98 17.83 7.50
CA GLU A 127 -7.27 17.24 7.90
C GLU A 127 -7.48 15.90 7.20
N LEU A 128 -6.74 14.88 7.62
CA LEU A 128 -6.75 13.57 6.98
C LEU A 128 -7.97 12.74 7.42
N PRO A 129 -8.71 12.12 6.48
CA PRO A 129 -9.77 11.19 6.83
C PRO A 129 -9.25 10.00 7.64
N ASP A 130 -10.11 9.44 8.47
CA ASP A 130 -9.83 8.19 9.16
C ASP A 130 -9.42 7.11 8.16
N ARG A 131 -8.43 6.28 8.53
CA ARG A 131 -7.99 5.14 7.72
C ARG A 131 -7.52 5.52 6.30
N SER A 132 -7.06 6.77 6.12
CA SER A 132 -6.38 7.24 4.92
C SER A 132 -4.86 7.12 5.00
N VAL A 133 -4.31 6.83 6.19
CA VAL A 133 -2.86 6.67 6.43
C VAL A 133 -2.61 5.34 7.10
N VAL A 134 -1.58 4.64 6.63
CA VAL A 134 -1.03 3.48 7.31
C VAL A 134 0.49 3.51 7.21
N VAL A 135 1.17 3.02 8.24
CA VAL A 135 2.63 2.93 8.25
C VAL A 135 3.05 1.48 8.18
N SER A 136 3.83 1.12 7.19
CA SER A 136 4.34 -0.24 7.04
C SER A 136 5.83 -0.34 7.35
N SER A 137 6.29 -1.52 7.78
CA SER A 137 7.72 -1.81 7.91
C SER A 137 8.00 -3.31 7.99
N PHE A 138 9.15 -3.74 7.49
CA PHE A 138 9.65 -5.10 7.74
C PHE A 138 10.16 -5.31 9.18
N SER A 139 10.32 -4.24 9.97
CA SER A 139 10.84 -4.35 11.33
C SER A 139 9.91 -5.17 12.23
N PRO A 140 10.41 -6.18 12.95
CA PRO A 140 9.62 -6.88 13.96
C PRO A 140 9.24 -6.01 15.14
N LYS A 141 9.88 -4.84 15.29
CA LYS A 141 9.68 -3.91 16.40
C LYS A 141 8.67 -2.81 16.10
N ILE A 142 8.10 -2.73 14.89
CA ILE A 142 7.20 -1.63 14.51
C ILE A 142 5.98 -1.50 15.45
N GLY A 143 5.36 -2.63 15.82
CA GLY A 143 4.24 -2.64 16.75
C GLY A 143 4.63 -2.32 18.21
N GLU A 144 5.86 -2.64 18.61
CA GLU A 144 6.39 -2.26 19.93
C GLU A 144 6.67 -0.75 19.98
N ALA A 145 7.33 -0.22 18.95
CA ALA A 145 7.63 1.20 18.80
C ALA A 145 6.34 2.04 18.84
N ALA A 146 5.36 1.72 18.00
CA ALA A 146 4.09 2.43 17.91
C ALA A 146 3.35 2.50 19.27
N LYS A 147 3.33 1.38 20.00
CA LYS A 147 2.75 1.36 21.36
C LYS A 147 3.52 2.19 22.35
N SER A 148 4.85 2.15 22.28
CA SER A 148 5.72 2.85 23.24
C SER A 148 5.71 4.36 23.04
N SER A 149 5.55 4.83 21.81
CA SER A 149 5.46 6.26 21.47
C SER A 149 4.03 6.80 21.51
N GLY A 150 3.01 5.94 21.58
CA GLY A 150 1.61 6.37 21.48
C GLY A 150 1.21 6.80 20.07
N PHE A 151 1.89 6.26 19.05
CA PHE A 151 1.73 6.61 17.65
C PHE A 151 0.28 6.45 17.18
N GLY A 152 -0.28 7.51 16.60
CA GLY A 152 -1.70 7.66 16.26
C GLY A 152 -2.10 6.95 14.97
N PHE A 153 -1.16 6.61 14.09
CA PHE A 153 -1.47 5.91 12.84
C PHE A 153 -1.37 4.38 13.00
N PRO A 154 -2.23 3.62 12.30
CA PRO A 154 -2.14 2.17 12.31
C PRO A 154 -0.83 1.72 11.68
N VAL A 155 -0.20 0.71 12.29
CA VAL A 155 1.02 0.10 11.76
C VAL A 155 0.77 -1.28 11.16
N ILE A 156 1.47 -1.56 10.07
CA ILE A 156 1.52 -2.85 9.39
C ILE A 156 2.94 -3.40 9.49
N ARG A 157 3.05 -4.65 9.93
CA ARG A 157 4.29 -5.40 9.75
C ARG A 157 4.27 -6.18 8.43
N LEU A 158 5.30 -5.99 7.62
CA LEU A 158 5.46 -6.61 6.31
C LEU A 158 6.02 -8.04 6.43
N MET A 159 5.42 -8.98 5.69
CA MET A 159 5.76 -10.41 5.69
C MET A 159 6.09 -10.94 4.28
N PRO A 160 7.06 -11.85 4.12
CA PRO A 160 7.87 -12.49 5.15
C PRO A 160 8.90 -11.51 5.72
N HIS A 161 9.47 -11.83 6.87
CA HIS A 161 10.58 -11.04 7.39
C HIS A 161 11.80 -11.17 6.46
N ILE A 162 12.08 -10.10 5.71
CA ILE A 162 13.28 -9.96 4.90
C ILE A 162 14.26 -9.12 5.71
N ARG A 163 15.52 -9.56 5.81
CA ARG A 163 16.55 -8.75 6.47
C ARG A 163 16.70 -7.42 5.72
N ALA A 164 16.80 -6.33 6.47
CA ALA A 164 16.94 -4.98 5.94
C ALA A 164 18.33 -4.68 5.31
N TRP A 165 19.16 -5.69 5.05
CA TRP A 165 20.48 -5.52 4.43
C TRP A 165 20.92 -6.78 3.65
N GLY A 166 21.67 -6.58 2.55
CA GLY A 166 22.34 -7.66 1.81
C GLY A 166 22.32 -7.50 0.29
N ARG A 167 23.44 -7.84 -0.38
CA ARG A 167 23.78 -7.44 -1.76
C ARG A 167 23.08 -8.17 -2.93
N HIS A 168 22.13 -9.08 -2.71
CA HIS A 168 21.52 -9.83 -3.83
C HIS A 168 20.05 -10.22 -3.58
N TRP A 169 19.13 -9.72 -4.42
CA TRP A 169 17.69 -10.02 -4.35
C TRP A 169 17.37 -11.52 -4.54
N ARG A 170 18.15 -12.23 -5.39
CA ARG A 170 18.00 -13.67 -5.63
C ARG A 170 18.33 -14.51 -4.38
N LEU A 171 19.19 -14.00 -3.49
CA LEU A 171 19.49 -14.64 -2.19
C LEU A 171 18.40 -14.35 -1.13
N LYS A 172 17.73 -13.18 -1.20
CA LYS A 172 16.64 -12.81 -0.27
C LYS A 172 15.46 -13.79 -0.33
N ARG A 173 15.12 -14.34 -1.52
CA ARG A 173 14.09 -15.40 -1.66
C ARG A 173 14.46 -16.72 -0.98
N VAL A 174 15.74 -17.09 -0.97
CA VAL A 174 16.24 -18.29 -0.24
C VAL A 174 16.20 -18.06 1.27
N VAL A 175 16.44 -16.83 1.74
CA VAL A 175 16.33 -16.44 3.16
C VAL A 175 14.86 -16.38 3.63
N ALA A 176 13.91 -16.11 2.74
CA ALA A 176 12.48 -16.09 3.05
C ALA A 176 11.83 -17.49 3.11
N ALA A 177 12.39 -18.50 2.43
CA ALA A 177 11.82 -19.85 2.36
C ALA A 177 11.61 -20.53 3.75
N PRO A 178 12.56 -20.44 4.72
CA PRO A 178 12.32 -20.93 6.08
C PRO A 178 11.16 -20.22 6.79
N HIS A 179 10.91 -18.95 6.45
CA HIS A 179 9.82 -18.17 7.04
C HIS A 179 8.45 -18.64 6.51
N PHE A 180 8.33 -18.89 5.19
CA PHE A 180 7.13 -19.50 4.61
C PHE A 180 6.82 -20.88 5.21
N ALA A 181 7.84 -21.70 5.49
CA ALA A 181 7.64 -23.00 6.12
C ALA A 181 7.09 -22.93 7.57
N ARG A 182 7.39 -21.83 8.27
CA ARG A 182 7.07 -21.65 9.70
C ARG A 182 5.85 -20.76 9.96
N THR A 183 5.33 -20.08 8.95
CA THR A 183 4.23 -19.13 9.11
C THR A 183 3.04 -19.49 8.23
N THR A 184 1.85 -19.35 8.80
CA THR A 184 0.57 -19.48 8.09
C THR A 184 -0.12 -18.12 8.14
N VAL A 185 -0.94 -17.79 7.13
CA VAL A 185 -1.70 -16.52 7.14
C VAL A 185 -2.54 -16.39 8.41
N LYS A 186 -3.19 -17.48 8.86
CA LYS A 186 -3.93 -17.52 10.13
C LYS A 186 -3.06 -17.24 11.36
N GLY A 187 -1.82 -17.74 11.37
CA GLY A 187 -0.86 -17.49 12.45
C GLY A 187 -0.41 -16.03 12.47
N ILE A 188 -0.09 -15.47 11.30
CA ILE A 188 0.34 -14.08 11.12
C ILE A 188 -0.76 -13.13 11.59
N THR A 189 -1.97 -13.24 11.04
CA THR A 189 -3.10 -12.36 11.40
C THR A 189 -3.46 -12.47 12.88
N ARG A 190 -3.36 -13.67 13.48
CA ARG A 190 -3.59 -13.86 14.92
C ARG A 190 -2.53 -13.18 15.77
N SER A 191 -1.26 -13.22 15.37
CA SER A 191 -0.18 -12.51 16.07
C SER A 191 -0.38 -11.01 15.99
N PHE A 192 -0.58 -10.49 14.78
CA PHE A 192 -0.69 -9.05 14.53
C PHE A 192 -1.91 -8.45 15.22
N ARG A 193 -3.05 -9.17 15.24
CA ARG A 193 -4.21 -8.75 16.03
C ARG A 193 -3.95 -8.70 17.54
N LYS A 194 -3.17 -9.63 18.09
CA LYS A 194 -2.74 -9.56 19.50
C LYS A 194 -1.81 -8.37 19.75
N GLU A 195 -1.06 -7.98 18.73
CA GLU A 195 -0.23 -6.77 18.74
C GLU A 195 -1.05 -5.50 18.49
N GLY A 196 -2.36 -5.58 18.25
CA GLY A 196 -3.25 -4.42 18.05
C GLY A 196 -3.29 -3.90 16.60
N MET A 197 -2.67 -4.60 15.65
CA MET A 197 -2.68 -4.19 14.24
C MET A 197 -4.04 -4.48 13.59
N GLU A 198 -4.51 -3.54 12.79
CA GLU A 198 -5.77 -3.63 12.03
C GLU A 198 -5.59 -4.19 10.61
N SER A 199 -4.34 -4.25 10.14
CA SER A 199 -3.97 -4.66 8.79
C SER A 199 -2.71 -5.51 8.78
N VAL A 200 -2.56 -6.36 7.76
CA VAL A 200 -1.38 -7.19 7.51
C VAL A 200 -0.80 -6.88 6.13
N GLY A 201 0.52 -6.78 6.05
CA GLY A 201 1.24 -6.72 4.79
C GLY A 201 1.87 -8.08 4.49
N MET A 202 1.63 -8.63 3.30
CA MET A 202 2.26 -9.89 2.90
C MET A 202 2.60 -9.96 1.42
N THR A 203 3.62 -10.74 1.06
CA THR A 203 3.88 -11.02 -0.34
C THR A 203 2.78 -11.87 -0.97
N LEU A 204 2.59 -11.73 -2.29
CA LEU A 204 1.62 -12.49 -3.07
C LEU A 204 1.80 -14.02 -2.93
N ASP A 205 3.03 -14.49 -2.67
CA ASP A 205 3.38 -15.90 -2.50
C ASP A 205 2.60 -16.62 -1.37
N TYR A 206 2.07 -15.87 -0.39
CA TYR A 206 1.19 -16.41 0.64
C TYR A 206 -0.21 -16.79 0.11
N LEU A 207 -0.62 -16.22 -1.02
CA LEU A 207 -1.95 -16.38 -1.62
C LEU A 207 -1.90 -17.16 -2.92
N VAL A 208 -0.85 -16.97 -3.71
CA VAL A 208 -0.65 -17.53 -5.04
C VAL A 208 0.70 -18.21 -5.12
N GLY A 209 0.79 -19.34 -5.81
CA GLY A 209 2.05 -20.05 -6.03
C GLY A 209 2.24 -21.28 -5.14
N TRP A 210 3.38 -21.93 -5.31
CA TRP A 210 3.77 -23.12 -4.54
C TRP A 210 4.15 -22.83 -3.07
N PRO A 211 4.70 -21.65 -2.68
CA PRO A 211 5.18 -21.44 -1.31
C PRO A 211 4.10 -21.56 -0.23
N ARG A 212 2.84 -21.25 -0.55
CA ARG A 212 1.70 -21.43 0.37
C ARG A 212 1.49 -22.88 0.84
N PHE A 213 2.07 -23.87 0.15
CA PHE A 213 1.96 -25.28 0.52
C PHE A 213 3.12 -25.79 1.38
N ILE A 214 4.14 -24.96 1.66
CA ILE A 214 5.34 -25.39 2.39
C ILE A 214 5.05 -25.61 3.88
N HIS A 215 4.11 -24.84 4.46
CA HIS A 215 3.81 -24.94 5.89
C HIS A 215 2.87 -26.12 6.22
N PRO A 216 2.93 -26.67 7.44
CA PRO A 216 2.08 -27.81 7.83
C PRO A 216 0.58 -27.46 7.99
N GLY A 217 0.22 -26.18 7.99
CA GLY A 217 -1.17 -25.72 8.06
C GLY A 217 -1.94 -25.84 6.74
N LEU A 218 -3.24 -25.57 6.78
CA LEU A 218 -4.06 -25.51 5.55
C LEU A 218 -3.76 -24.22 4.76
N PRO A 219 -3.43 -24.32 3.46
CA PRO A 219 -3.16 -23.16 2.63
C PRO A 219 -4.43 -22.34 2.41
N VAL A 220 -4.25 -21.02 2.31
CA VAL A 220 -5.24 -20.07 1.83
C VAL A 220 -5.08 -19.85 0.33
N GLY A 221 -5.96 -19.05 -0.28
CA GLY A 221 -5.82 -18.66 -1.68
C GLY A 221 -6.93 -17.70 -2.12
N LEU A 222 -6.98 -17.38 -3.41
CA LEU A 222 -7.90 -16.38 -3.96
C LEU A 222 -9.22 -16.97 -4.50
N ARG A 223 -9.42 -18.30 -4.42
CA ARG A 223 -10.62 -18.97 -4.94
C ARG A 223 -11.08 -20.13 -4.05
N GLY A 224 -12.36 -20.46 -4.14
CA GLY A 224 -12.97 -21.64 -3.51
C GLY A 224 -12.69 -21.77 -2.01
N ARG A 225 -12.36 -22.98 -1.55
CA ARG A 225 -12.07 -23.25 -0.12
C ARG A 225 -10.86 -22.47 0.42
N GLY A 226 -9.88 -22.16 -0.42
CA GLY A 226 -8.72 -21.36 -0.04
C GLY A 226 -9.11 -19.93 0.31
N LEU A 227 -10.05 -19.35 -0.46
CA LEU A 227 -10.59 -18.01 -0.21
C LEU A 227 -11.41 -17.96 1.08
N LYS A 228 -12.26 -18.96 1.32
CA LYS A 228 -13.00 -19.04 2.58
C LYS A 228 -12.06 -19.07 3.80
N ARG A 229 -10.99 -19.86 3.74
CA ARG A 229 -9.96 -19.88 4.81
C ARG A 229 -9.23 -18.54 4.94
N PHE A 230 -9.03 -17.82 3.85
CA PHE A 230 -8.43 -16.49 3.88
C PHE A 230 -9.32 -15.51 4.65
N PHE A 231 -10.62 -15.48 4.34
CA PHE A 231 -11.61 -14.68 5.08
C PHE A 231 -11.66 -15.04 6.56
N GLU A 232 -11.73 -16.34 6.88
CA GLU A 232 -11.71 -16.83 8.27
C GLU A 232 -10.42 -16.46 9.02
N ALA A 233 -9.28 -16.37 8.31
CA ALA A 233 -8.01 -15.97 8.91
C ALA A 233 -7.94 -14.45 9.17
N ARG A 234 -8.43 -13.64 8.23
CA ARG A 234 -8.40 -12.17 8.33
C ARG A 234 -9.43 -11.62 9.30
N GLN A 235 -10.66 -12.14 9.27
CA GLN A 235 -11.77 -11.65 10.11
C GLN A 235 -11.93 -10.12 10.00
N GLY A 236 -12.01 -9.59 8.78
CA GLY A 236 -12.15 -8.15 8.51
C GLY A 236 -10.85 -7.32 8.60
N MET A 237 -9.73 -7.92 9.04
CA MET A 237 -8.41 -7.27 9.02
C MET A 237 -8.02 -6.90 7.57
N GLY A 238 -7.49 -5.70 7.38
CA GLY A 238 -6.98 -5.26 6.08
C GLY A 238 -5.81 -6.13 5.63
N ALA A 239 -5.63 -6.25 4.31
CA ALA A 239 -4.53 -7.00 3.74
C ALA A 239 -3.90 -6.23 2.59
N PHE A 240 -2.64 -5.85 2.73
CA PHE A 240 -1.84 -5.17 1.72
C PHE A 240 -0.87 -6.18 1.10
N VAL A 241 -0.91 -6.32 -0.23
CA VAL A 241 -0.14 -7.36 -0.93
C VAL A 241 0.71 -6.79 -2.06
N TRP A 242 1.98 -7.20 -2.07
CA TRP A 242 2.96 -6.92 -3.12
C TRP A 242 3.66 -8.20 -3.62
N SER A 243 4.21 -8.25 -4.82
CA SER A 243 3.79 -7.45 -5.97
C SER A 243 2.38 -7.87 -6.41
N ALA A 244 1.63 -6.97 -7.04
CA ALA A 244 0.27 -7.23 -7.51
C ALA A 244 0.17 -7.21 -9.05
N PRO A 245 0.49 -8.31 -9.75
CA PRO A 245 0.41 -8.38 -11.21
C PRO A 245 -1.04 -8.31 -11.71
N LEU A 246 -1.26 -7.65 -12.86
CA LEU A 246 -2.58 -7.48 -13.48
C LEU A 246 -3.40 -8.77 -13.61
N LYS A 247 -2.75 -9.90 -13.94
CA LYS A 247 -3.42 -11.22 -14.06
C LYS A 247 -4.08 -11.72 -12.76
N HIS A 248 -3.78 -11.11 -11.62
CA HIS A 248 -4.35 -11.45 -10.32
C HIS A 248 -5.19 -10.33 -9.72
N GLU A 249 -5.29 -9.17 -10.39
CA GLU A 249 -5.89 -7.95 -9.85
C GLU A 249 -7.33 -8.21 -9.36
N ASP A 250 -8.20 -8.72 -10.23
CA ASP A 250 -9.59 -9.04 -9.86
C ASP A 250 -9.69 -10.09 -8.77
N ALA A 251 -8.83 -11.10 -8.79
CA ALA A 251 -8.86 -12.16 -7.79
C ALA A 251 -8.45 -11.62 -6.41
N LEU A 252 -7.56 -10.63 -6.36
CA LEU A 252 -7.14 -9.95 -5.14
C LEU A 252 -8.22 -8.97 -4.64
N VAL A 253 -8.76 -8.13 -5.52
CA VAL A 253 -9.86 -7.20 -5.21
C VAL A 253 -11.09 -7.98 -4.71
N ASN A 254 -11.47 -9.05 -5.40
CA ASN A 254 -12.56 -9.94 -4.97
C ASN A 254 -12.26 -10.71 -3.67
N ALA A 255 -10.99 -10.80 -3.29
CA ALA A 255 -10.58 -11.34 -1.99
C ALA A 255 -10.48 -10.27 -0.90
N GLY A 256 -10.85 -9.02 -1.17
CA GLY A 256 -10.78 -7.90 -0.23
C GLY A 256 -9.34 -7.54 0.16
N VAL A 257 -8.42 -7.64 -0.80
CA VAL A 257 -7.00 -7.31 -0.65
C VAL A 257 -6.76 -5.94 -1.26
N SER A 258 -6.01 -5.10 -0.55
CA SER A 258 -5.38 -3.89 -1.08
C SER A 258 -4.09 -4.25 -1.81
N LEU A 259 -3.96 -3.77 -3.05
CA LEU A 259 -2.86 -4.10 -3.95
C LEU A 259 -1.84 -2.97 -3.92
N VAL A 260 -0.59 -3.31 -3.64
CA VAL A 260 0.56 -2.43 -3.86
C VAL A 260 1.10 -2.78 -5.24
N SER A 261 0.76 -1.96 -6.24
CA SER A 261 0.87 -2.31 -7.66
C SER A 261 1.91 -1.46 -8.38
N ASP A 262 2.76 -2.13 -9.14
CA ASP A 262 3.66 -1.48 -10.11
C ASP A 262 2.94 -1.06 -11.41
N ASN A 263 1.70 -1.51 -11.62
CA ASN A 263 0.97 -1.25 -12.87
C ASN A 263 0.16 0.04 -12.75
N MET A 264 0.82 1.18 -12.88
CA MET A 264 0.17 2.50 -12.81
C MET A 264 0.05 3.21 -14.16
N ASP A 265 0.29 2.50 -15.26
CA ASP A 265 0.11 3.03 -16.60
C ASP A 265 -1.39 3.29 -16.90
N PRO A 266 -1.80 4.55 -17.16
CA PRO A 266 -3.19 4.90 -17.45
C PRO A 266 -3.65 4.44 -18.83
N THR A 267 -2.74 4.03 -19.72
CA THR A 267 -3.07 3.48 -21.03
C THR A 267 -3.50 2.02 -20.96
N VAL A 268 -3.29 1.35 -19.81
CA VAL A 268 -3.76 -0.03 -19.57
C VAL A 268 -5.26 -0.01 -19.22
N LEU A 269 -6.09 0.05 -20.25
CA LEU A 269 -7.56 0.05 -20.13
C LEU A 269 -8.16 -1.36 -19.92
N VAL A 270 -7.40 -2.40 -20.27
CA VAL A 270 -7.84 -3.79 -20.28
C VAL A 270 -6.77 -4.66 -19.63
N LYS A 271 -7.20 -5.58 -18.78
CA LYS A 271 -6.34 -6.59 -18.14
C LYS A 271 -5.95 -7.69 -19.14
N PRO A 272 -4.92 -8.52 -18.83
CA PRO A 272 -4.50 -9.62 -19.69
C PRO A 272 -5.58 -10.64 -20.06
N ASP A 273 -6.68 -10.73 -19.29
CA ASP A 273 -7.81 -11.62 -19.55
C ASP A 273 -8.92 -10.99 -20.41
N GLY A 274 -8.73 -9.75 -20.87
CA GLY A 274 -9.68 -9.02 -21.71
C GLY A 274 -10.72 -8.22 -20.93
N THR A 275 -10.75 -8.29 -19.59
CA THR A 275 -11.69 -7.52 -18.79
C THR A 275 -11.23 -6.06 -18.61
N PRO A 276 -12.14 -5.08 -18.57
CA PRO A 276 -11.76 -3.69 -18.33
C PRO A 276 -11.10 -3.50 -16.97
N ARG A 277 -10.18 -2.53 -16.91
CA ARG A 277 -9.43 -2.21 -15.70
C ARG A 277 -9.95 -0.94 -15.05
N TRP A 278 -10.46 -1.03 -13.83
CA TRP A 278 -10.81 0.13 -13.02
C TRP A 278 -9.81 0.28 -11.86
N PRO A 279 -8.97 1.34 -11.84
CA PRO A 279 -7.88 1.47 -10.87
C PRO A 279 -8.34 2.03 -9.51
N ARG A 280 -9.63 2.35 -9.33
CA ARG A 280 -10.15 2.98 -8.12
C ARG A 280 -11.32 2.21 -7.47
N PRO A 281 -11.20 0.90 -7.20
CA PRO A 281 -12.31 0.12 -6.62
C PRO A 281 -12.75 0.61 -5.23
N ALA A 282 -11.92 1.37 -4.50
CA ALA A 282 -12.24 1.85 -3.15
C ALA A 282 -12.68 3.32 -3.13
N SER A 283 -11.85 4.19 -3.70
CA SER A 283 -12.00 5.65 -3.65
C SER A 283 -13.04 6.16 -4.62
N GLN A 284 -13.36 5.40 -5.67
CA GLN A 284 -14.35 5.77 -6.69
C GLN A 284 -15.05 4.49 -7.22
N PRO A 285 -15.76 3.72 -6.38
CA PRO A 285 -16.35 2.46 -6.77
C PRO A 285 -17.40 2.67 -7.87
N LEU A 286 -17.34 1.84 -8.91
CA LEU A 286 -18.35 1.81 -9.96
C LEU A 286 -19.68 1.29 -9.42
N ASP A 287 -20.79 1.80 -9.93
CA ASP A 287 -22.09 1.13 -9.81
C ASP A 287 -22.29 0.11 -10.95
N GLU A 288 -23.42 -0.59 -10.92
CA GLU A 288 -23.75 -1.61 -11.92
C GLU A 288 -23.88 -1.03 -13.32
N GLU A 289 -24.39 0.20 -13.46
CA GLU A 289 -24.58 0.86 -14.75
C GLU A 289 -23.23 1.17 -15.39
N TRP A 290 -22.33 1.82 -14.65
CA TRP A 290 -20.99 2.13 -15.14
C TRP A 290 -20.16 0.86 -15.37
N SER A 291 -20.24 -0.12 -14.48
CA SER A 291 -19.56 -1.39 -14.65
C SER A 291 -19.99 -2.09 -15.94
N LYS A 292 -21.29 -2.07 -16.26
CA LYS A 292 -21.82 -2.64 -17.49
C LYS A 292 -21.38 -1.84 -18.71
N ARG A 293 -21.55 -0.51 -18.67
CA ARG A 293 -21.20 0.40 -19.77
C ARG A 293 -19.73 0.27 -20.18
N ILE A 294 -18.81 0.22 -19.22
CA ILE A 294 -17.37 0.04 -19.49
C ILE A 294 -17.08 -1.35 -20.05
N SER A 295 -17.77 -2.39 -19.56
CA SER A 295 -17.58 -3.77 -20.01
C SER A 295 -18.08 -4.02 -21.43
N GLU A 296 -19.15 -3.33 -21.82
CA GLU A 296 -19.77 -3.45 -23.15
C GLU A 296 -19.23 -2.44 -24.17
N ALA A 297 -18.46 -1.44 -23.73
CA ALA A 297 -17.88 -0.41 -24.61
C ALA A 297 -16.99 -1.01 -25.70
N ASP A 298 -17.09 -0.45 -26.92
CA ASP A 298 -16.22 -0.79 -28.04
C ASP A 298 -14.74 -0.52 -27.66
N PRO A 299 -13.78 -1.37 -28.08
CA PRO A 299 -12.37 -1.13 -27.81
C PRO A 299 -11.84 0.25 -28.20
N LEU A 300 -12.38 0.87 -29.26
CA LEU A 300 -11.99 2.20 -29.72
C LEU A 300 -12.55 3.33 -28.84
N GLU A 301 -13.69 3.11 -28.20
CA GLU A 301 -14.41 4.11 -27.37
C GLU A 301 -14.17 3.91 -25.87
N ARG A 302 -13.49 2.82 -25.48
CA ARG A 302 -13.29 2.45 -24.07
C ARG A 302 -12.54 3.51 -23.28
N GLY A 303 -11.53 4.14 -23.88
CA GLY A 303 -10.77 5.22 -23.24
C GLY A 303 -11.67 6.40 -22.88
N ASP A 304 -12.50 6.83 -23.83
CA ASP A 304 -13.44 7.94 -23.64
C ASP A 304 -14.52 7.58 -22.61
N THR A 305 -15.05 6.36 -22.67
CA THR A 305 -16.04 5.86 -21.71
C THR A 305 -15.48 5.83 -20.28
N MET A 306 -14.23 5.40 -20.12
CA MET A 306 -13.55 5.41 -18.81
C MET A 306 -13.26 6.84 -18.33
N GLY A 307 -12.87 7.75 -19.23
CA GLY A 307 -12.69 9.16 -18.93
C GLY A 307 -13.98 9.83 -18.42
N GLU A 308 -15.11 9.49 -19.05
CA GLU A 308 -16.43 9.94 -18.59
C GLU A 308 -16.77 9.36 -17.20
N ALA A 309 -16.47 8.08 -16.97
CA ALA A 309 -16.67 7.46 -15.66
C ALA A 309 -15.82 8.14 -14.56
N PHE A 310 -14.54 8.44 -14.83
CA PHE A 310 -13.68 9.16 -13.88
C PHE A 310 -14.22 10.53 -13.50
N SER A 311 -14.95 11.20 -14.40
CA SER A 311 -15.51 12.53 -14.18
C SER A 311 -16.91 12.49 -13.56
N SER A 312 -17.65 11.39 -13.74
CA SER A 312 -19.07 11.30 -13.38
C SER A 312 -19.35 10.47 -12.13
N VAL A 313 -18.52 9.46 -11.85
CA VAL A 313 -18.69 8.61 -10.66
C VAL A 313 -18.21 9.40 -9.43
N PRO A 314 -19.02 9.50 -8.36
CA PRO A 314 -18.62 10.23 -7.17
C PRO A 314 -17.43 9.56 -6.46
N MET A 315 -16.54 10.39 -5.90
CA MET A 315 -15.50 9.94 -4.98
C MET A 315 -16.14 9.45 -3.67
N TRP A 316 -15.41 8.62 -2.90
CA TRP A 316 -15.94 8.00 -1.69
C TRP A 316 -16.54 9.03 -0.73
N GLY A 317 -15.87 10.17 -0.51
CA GLY A 317 -16.41 11.28 0.29
C GLY A 317 -17.83 11.69 -0.12
N ASP A 318 -18.07 11.78 -1.43
CA ASP A 318 -19.31 12.28 -2.05
C ASP A 318 -20.37 11.18 -2.29
N ILE A 319 -20.08 9.92 -1.96
CA ILE A 319 -21.07 8.85 -2.08
C ILE A 319 -22.11 9.00 -0.96
N GLU A 320 -23.39 8.98 -1.37
CA GLU A 320 -24.55 8.93 -0.47
C GLU A 320 -24.44 7.80 0.57
N SER A 321 -24.82 8.07 1.82
CA SER A 321 -24.68 7.13 2.94
C SER A 321 -25.34 5.77 2.67
N GLU A 322 -26.49 5.74 2.00
CA GLU A 322 -27.17 4.46 1.66
C GLU A 322 -26.41 3.65 0.60
N ARG A 323 -25.67 4.31 -0.29
CA ARG A 323 -24.79 3.61 -1.25
C ARG A 323 -23.52 3.10 -0.54
N LYS A 324 -22.88 3.91 0.32
CA LYS A 324 -21.76 3.46 1.17
C LYS A 324 -22.17 2.23 2.00
N ARG A 325 -23.33 2.29 2.64
CA ARG A 325 -23.91 1.21 3.44
C ARG A 325 -24.03 -0.10 2.65
N ARG A 326 -24.66 -0.06 1.47
CA ARG A 326 -24.82 -1.25 0.61
C ARG A 326 -23.48 -1.88 0.20
N ILE A 327 -22.50 -1.04 -0.16
CA ILE A 327 -21.15 -1.52 -0.50
C ILE A 327 -20.51 -2.24 0.69
N ILE A 328 -20.56 -1.64 1.88
CA ILE A 328 -19.96 -2.22 3.07
C ILE A 328 -20.69 -3.48 3.56
N GLU A 329 -22.02 -3.50 3.44
CA GLU A 329 -22.85 -4.69 3.71
C GLU A 329 -22.47 -5.88 2.83
N GLU A 330 -22.34 -5.65 1.53
CA GLU A 330 -21.90 -6.64 0.56
C GLU A 330 -20.51 -7.18 0.93
N GLN A 331 -19.54 -6.28 1.13
CA GLN A 331 -18.16 -6.65 1.42
C GLN A 331 -18.04 -7.41 2.75
N ALA A 332 -18.67 -6.91 3.81
CA ALA A 332 -18.64 -7.53 5.13
C ALA A 332 -19.24 -8.94 5.09
N THR A 333 -20.36 -9.11 4.37
CA THR A 333 -21.03 -10.40 4.22
C THR A 333 -20.19 -11.37 3.41
N ARG A 334 -19.75 -10.96 2.21
CA ARG A 334 -18.96 -11.80 1.30
C ARG A 334 -17.63 -12.23 1.93
N MET A 335 -16.99 -11.33 2.67
CA MET A 335 -15.65 -11.53 3.24
C MET A 335 -15.66 -11.98 4.71
N LEU A 336 -16.83 -12.31 5.26
CA LEU A 336 -17.00 -12.84 6.62
C LEU A 336 -16.42 -11.93 7.72
N TRP A 337 -16.68 -10.62 7.63
CA TRP A 337 -16.24 -9.68 8.66
C TRP A 337 -17.03 -9.94 9.96
N PRO A 338 -16.35 -9.99 11.13
CA PRO A 338 -17.01 -10.27 12.39
C PRO A 338 -17.78 -9.04 12.90
N GLY A 339 -18.78 -9.28 13.76
CA GLY A 339 -19.58 -8.22 14.36
C GLY A 339 -20.79 -7.84 13.51
N SER A 340 -21.47 -6.76 13.90
CA SER A 340 -22.66 -6.30 13.20
C SER A 340 -22.28 -5.42 12.01
N THR A 341 -23.12 -5.44 10.98
CA THR A 341 -23.03 -4.57 9.81
C THR A 341 -22.96 -3.10 10.20
N GLU A 342 -23.79 -2.66 11.16
CA GLU A 342 -23.90 -1.27 11.58
C GLU A 342 -22.55 -0.73 12.09
N LYS A 343 -21.75 -1.58 12.75
CA LYS A 343 -20.39 -1.22 13.16
C LYS A 343 -19.54 -0.82 11.95
N TRP A 344 -19.59 -1.60 10.86
CA TRP A 344 -18.78 -1.38 9.67
C TRP A 344 -19.29 -0.19 8.85
N VAL A 345 -20.60 -0.02 8.78
CA VAL A 345 -21.24 1.12 8.10
C VAL A 345 -20.86 2.43 8.80
N LYS A 346 -20.85 2.45 10.14
CA LYS A 346 -20.40 3.64 10.88
C LYS A 346 -18.95 4.03 10.56
N LEU A 347 -18.06 3.04 10.42
CA LEU A 347 -16.68 3.31 9.99
C LEU A 347 -16.65 3.89 8.57
N ALA A 348 -17.56 3.48 7.70
CA ALA A 348 -17.63 3.93 6.31
C ALA A 348 -17.81 5.44 6.14
N ASP A 349 -18.47 6.09 7.12
CA ASP A 349 -18.75 7.53 7.11
C ASP A 349 -17.49 8.36 7.35
N ASP A 350 -16.62 7.92 8.27
CA ASP A 350 -15.38 8.63 8.61
C ASP A 350 -14.22 8.25 7.67
N GLY A 351 -14.30 7.11 6.99
CA GLY A 351 -13.29 6.66 6.03
C GLY A 351 -13.34 5.17 5.70
N LEU A 352 -12.81 4.77 4.54
CA LEU A 352 -12.90 3.40 4.04
C LEU A 352 -12.36 2.36 5.04
N PRO A 353 -13.14 1.34 5.43
CA PRO A 353 -12.64 0.27 6.29
C PRO A 353 -11.40 -0.43 5.70
N TRP A 354 -10.48 -0.86 6.56
CA TRP A 354 -9.24 -1.53 6.11
C TRP A 354 -9.50 -2.84 5.35
N GLY A 355 -10.63 -3.50 5.61
CA GLY A 355 -11.04 -4.71 4.90
C GLY A 355 -11.44 -4.46 3.44
N SER A 356 -11.76 -3.23 3.06
CA SER A 356 -12.14 -2.85 1.70
C SER A 356 -10.92 -2.84 0.77
N PRO A 357 -10.99 -3.49 -0.40
CA PRO A 357 -9.85 -3.60 -1.32
C PRO A 357 -9.56 -2.25 -1.97
N ARG A 358 -8.26 -1.91 -2.09
CA ARG A 358 -7.73 -0.72 -2.76
C ARG A 358 -6.71 -1.10 -3.83
N ILE A 359 -6.46 -0.23 -4.79
CA ILE A 359 -5.30 -0.34 -5.69
C ILE A 359 -4.43 0.90 -5.48
N ILE A 360 -3.28 0.74 -4.82
CA ILE A 360 -2.33 1.83 -4.56
C ILE A 360 -1.05 1.67 -5.36
N GLY A 361 -0.47 2.79 -5.77
CA GLY A 361 0.79 2.86 -6.52
C GLY A 361 2.00 2.49 -5.68
N HIS A 362 2.70 1.41 -6.02
CA HIS A 362 3.98 1.07 -5.37
C HIS A 362 5.03 2.13 -5.72
N ARG A 363 5.62 2.79 -4.72
CA ARG A 363 6.54 3.94 -4.90
C ARG A 363 5.98 5.01 -5.85
N GLY A 364 4.67 5.22 -5.85
CA GLY A 364 3.97 6.12 -6.78
C GLY A 364 3.49 5.46 -8.06
N ALA A 365 4.41 5.14 -8.97
CA ALA A 365 4.07 4.69 -10.32
C ALA A 365 4.64 3.31 -10.68
N GLY A 366 5.12 2.56 -9.69
CA GLY A 366 5.83 1.29 -9.83
C GLY A 366 7.35 1.44 -9.79
N SER A 367 8.03 0.33 -9.54
CA SER A 367 9.50 0.27 -9.49
C SER A 367 10.10 0.62 -10.85
N THR A 368 11.03 1.58 -10.87
CA THR A 368 11.86 1.93 -12.04
C THR A 368 13.26 1.34 -11.94
N HIS A 369 13.69 0.92 -10.74
CA HIS A 369 14.96 0.26 -10.50
C HIS A 369 14.79 -1.24 -10.23
N GLY A 370 15.59 -2.10 -10.88
CA GLY A 370 15.74 -3.51 -10.48
C GLY A 370 14.90 -4.59 -11.21
N VAL A 371 14.65 -4.44 -12.52
CA VAL A 371 14.17 -5.55 -13.37
C VAL A 371 15.13 -6.74 -13.38
#